data_AF-A0AAY5L8J6-F1
#
_entry.id   AF-A0AAY5L8J6-F1
#
_cell.length_a   1.000
_cell.length_b   1.000
_cell.length_c   1.000
_cell.angle_alpha   90.00
_cell.angle_beta   90.00
_cell.angle_gamma   90.00
#
_symmetry.space_group_name_H-M   'P 1'
#
loop_
_entity.id
_entity.type
_entity.pdbx_description
1 polymer ?
#
loop_
_entity_poly.entity_id
_entity_poly.type
_entity_poly.pdbx_seq_one_letter_code
_entity_poly.pdbx_strand_id
1 'polypeptide(L)'
;MNLVILKLLYIKSSSACGPAEYRIDDECCPMCSPGQRVYKHCTEYTSTSCVPCIGPTYLDEPNGLPVCKPCTHCDPGFGLMVKHPCRPSSDTVCEPLEGFYCTEPTKDGCKAAQRHSRCEPGQYIRQKGSPSTDTVCTNCTGDTYSDGSFTSCQPHTQCDTLKRLQIKPGTHWSDSECGPQTSPPIGLILLVLLGPLALAVVIIRVWTSLETCCIQACFKSSNIIPVPKKSRIKGPNYYRSSDRHLSALCCPTSRPSLTLF
;
A
#
# COMPACT_ATOMS: atom_id res chain seq x y z
N MET A 1 -63.59 -75.64 -31.30
CA MET A 1 -62.67 -75.18 -32.37
C MET A 1 -63.07 -73.75 -32.72
N ASN A 2 -62.11 -72.81 -32.71
CA ASN A 2 -62.21 -71.41 -33.16
C ASN A 2 -63.01 -70.40 -32.30
N LEU A 3 -62.32 -69.76 -31.34
CA LEU A 3 -62.51 -68.30 -31.10
C LEU A 3 -61.36 -67.63 -30.29
N VAL A 4 -60.27 -68.34 -29.99
CA VAL A 4 -59.17 -67.82 -29.14
C VAL A 4 -57.92 -67.44 -29.96
N ILE A 5 -57.89 -67.76 -31.27
CA ILE A 5 -56.69 -67.56 -32.12
C ILE A 5 -56.67 -66.18 -32.82
N LEU A 6 -57.66 -65.31 -32.61
CA LEU A 6 -57.71 -63.98 -33.25
C LEU A 6 -57.45 -62.80 -32.29
N LYS A 7 -56.65 -63.00 -31.24
CA LYS A 7 -56.17 -61.91 -30.37
C LYS A 7 -54.65 -61.88 -30.17
N LEU A 8 -53.88 -62.58 -31.01
CA LEU A 8 -52.42 -62.71 -30.87
C LEU A 8 -51.60 -62.18 -32.06
N LEU A 9 -52.19 -61.41 -32.98
CA LEU A 9 -51.44 -60.78 -34.09
C LEU A 9 -51.51 -59.25 -34.11
N TYR A 10 -51.83 -58.61 -32.99
CA TYR A 10 -51.65 -57.16 -32.84
C TYR A 10 -50.71 -56.83 -31.70
N ILE A 11 -49.58 -57.52 -31.64
CA ILE A 11 -48.39 -56.93 -31.03
C ILE A 11 -47.88 -55.95 -32.10
N LYS A 12 -48.40 -54.70 -32.07
CA LYS A 12 -47.78 -53.60 -32.82
C LYS A 12 -46.38 -53.53 -32.25
N SER A 13 -45.42 -54.15 -32.96
CA SER A 13 -44.01 -54.05 -32.63
C SER A 13 -43.74 -52.57 -32.54
N SER A 14 -43.53 -52.07 -31.33
CA SER A 14 -43.03 -50.72 -31.13
C SER A 14 -41.58 -50.77 -31.60
N SER A 15 -41.39 -50.80 -32.93
CA SER A 15 -40.10 -50.64 -33.55
C SER A 15 -39.63 -49.25 -33.13
N ALA A 16 -38.77 -49.22 -32.12
CA ALA A 16 -37.98 -48.03 -31.86
C ALA A 16 -37.27 -47.67 -33.17
N CYS A 17 -37.30 -46.39 -33.53
CA CYS A 17 -36.61 -45.93 -34.73
C CYS A 17 -35.12 -46.28 -34.66
N GLY A 18 -34.47 -46.38 -35.82
CA GLY A 18 -33.05 -46.64 -35.89
C GLY A 18 -32.23 -45.55 -35.20
N PRO A 19 -30.95 -45.80 -34.88
CA PRO A 19 -30.10 -44.83 -34.17
C PRO A 19 -29.94 -43.47 -34.86
N ALA A 20 -30.14 -43.39 -36.17
CA ALA A 20 -30.06 -42.18 -36.98
C ALA A 20 -31.44 -41.66 -37.42
N GLU A 21 -32.50 -42.09 -36.75
CA GLU A 21 -33.89 -41.75 -37.07
C GLU A 21 -34.61 -41.19 -35.85
N TYR A 22 -35.48 -40.20 -36.08
CA TYR A 22 -36.38 -39.67 -35.07
C TYR A 22 -37.82 -40.06 -35.40
N ARG A 23 -38.65 -40.18 -34.37
CA ARG A 23 -40.06 -40.50 -34.53
C ARG A 23 -40.88 -39.23 -34.72
N ILE A 24 -41.73 -39.23 -35.74
CA ILE A 24 -42.81 -38.28 -35.93
C ILE A 24 -44.09 -39.08 -36.12
N ASP A 25 -45.08 -38.85 -35.26
CA ASP A 25 -46.29 -39.67 -35.18
C ASP A 25 -45.97 -41.19 -35.08
N ASP A 26 -46.31 -41.96 -36.12
CA ASP A 26 -46.06 -43.40 -36.23
C ASP A 26 -45.00 -43.75 -37.31
N GLU A 27 -44.28 -42.77 -37.85
CA GLU A 27 -43.20 -42.96 -38.84
C GLU A 27 -41.81 -42.66 -38.25
N CYS A 28 -40.81 -43.37 -38.75
CA CYS A 28 -39.40 -43.12 -38.45
C CYS A 28 -38.75 -42.35 -39.60
N CYS A 29 -38.25 -41.16 -39.28
CA CYS A 29 -37.65 -40.25 -40.26
C CYS A 29 -36.14 -40.15 -40.05
N PRO A 30 -35.33 -40.06 -41.12
CA PRO A 30 -33.89 -39.83 -40.99
C PRO A 30 -33.62 -38.47 -40.36
N MET A 31 -32.69 -38.42 -39.41
CA MET A 31 -32.26 -37.19 -38.73
C MET A 31 -31.48 -36.25 -39.64
N CYS A 32 -31.50 -34.96 -39.30
CA CYS A 32 -30.59 -33.96 -39.85
C CYS A 32 -29.21 -34.06 -39.19
N SER A 33 -28.16 -33.80 -39.97
CA SER A 33 -26.79 -33.72 -39.48
C SER A 33 -26.61 -32.55 -38.49
N PRO A 34 -25.57 -32.59 -37.63
CA PRO A 34 -25.17 -31.44 -36.82
C PRO A 34 -25.07 -30.15 -37.66
N GLY A 35 -25.53 -29.05 -37.09
CA GLY A 35 -25.64 -27.76 -37.74
C GLY A 35 -26.82 -27.56 -38.65
N GLN A 36 -27.74 -28.53 -38.71
CA GLN A 36 -28.98 -28.42 -39.46
C GLN A 36 -30.19 -28.76 -38.59
N ARG A 37 -31.30 -28.08 -38.86
CA ARG A 37 -32.63 -28.31 -38.29
C ARG A 37 -33.57 -28.85 -39.35
N VAL A 38 -34.65 -29.48 -38.91
CA VAL A 38 -35.74 -29.91 -39.77
C VAL A 38 -36.48 -28.68 -40.31
N TYR A 39 -36.51 -28.55 -41.64
CA TYR A 39 -37.38 -27.61 -42.34
C TYR A 39 -38.73 -28.23 -42.65
N LYS A 40 -38.72 -29.49 -43.11
CA LYS A 40 -39.91 -30.29 -43.39
C LYS A 40 -39.68 -31.73 -42.94
N HIS A 41 -40.62 -32.27 -42.17
CA HIS A 41 -40.60 -33.67 -41.78
C HIS A 41 -40.69 -34.60 -42.99
N CYS A 42 -40.21 -35.82 -42.82
CA CYS A 42 -40.39 -36.87 -43.82
C CYS A 42 -41.87 -37.22 -43.95
N THR A 43 -42.22 -37.88 -45.05
CA THR A 43 -43.50 -38.55 -45.26
C THR A 43 -43.21 -39.95 -45.76
N GLU A 44 -44.23 -40.80 -45.87
CA GLU A 44 -44.14 -42.13 -46.52
C GLU A 44 -43.33 -42.15 -47.82
N TYR A 45 -43.36 -41.06 -48.62
CA TYR A 45 -42.71 -40.96 -49.92
C TYR A 45 -41.55 -39.95 -50.00
N THR A 46 -41.28 -39.18 -48.94
CA THR A 46 -40.26 -38.12 -48.98
C THR A 46 -39.37 -38.14 -47.75
N SER A 47 -38.07 -37.92 -47.92
CA SER A 47 -37.11 -37.84 -46.81
C SER A 47 -37.22 -36.51 -46.05
N THR A 48 -36.66 -36.45 -44.84
CA THR A 48 -36.55 -35.22 -44.05
C THR A 48 -35.79 -34.15 -44.83
N SER A 49 -36.36 -32.96 -44.93
CA SER A 49 -35.67 -31.80 -45.50
C SER A 49 -34.99 -31.01 -44.38
N CYS A 50 -33.68 -30.81 -44.51
CA CYS A 50 -32.84 -30.14 -43.52
C CYS A 50 -32.33 -28.81 -44.06
N VAL A 51 -32.23 -27.82 -43.17
CA VAL A 51 -31.66 -26.50 -43.46
C VAL A 51 -30.67 -26.11 -42.36
N PRO A 52 -29.62 -25.33 -42.67
CA PRO A 52 -28.63 -24.95 -41.69
C PRO A 52 -29.20 -24.07 -40.57
N CYS A 53 -28.61 -24.16 -39.39
CA CYS A 53 -28.80 -23.16 -38.34
C CYS A 53 -28.24 -21.81 -38.81
N ILE A 54 -28.98 -20.74 -38.55
CA ILE A 54 -28.64 -19.37 -38.94
C ILE A 54 -28.51 -18.47 -37.72
N GLY A 55 -27.73 -17.39 -37.85
CA GLY A 55 -27.50 -16.45 -36.76
C GLY A 55 -26.80 -17.11 -35.56
N PRO A 56 -27.05 -16.64 -34.32
CA PRO A 56 -26.44 -17.17 -33.11
C PRO A 56 -27.18 -18.43 -32.62
N THR A 57 -27.26 -19.46 -33.47
CA THR A 57 -27.88 -20.75 -33.12
C THR A 57 -27.09 -21.95 -33.60
N TYR A 58 -27.20 -23.09 -32.90
CA TYR A 58 -26.48 -24.31 -33.19
C TYR A 58 -27.27 -25.59 -32.87
N LEU A 59 -26.84 -26.71 -33.44
CA LEU A 59 -27.21 -28.08 -33.08
C LEU A 59 -25.97 -28.97 -33.22
N ASP A 60 -25.52 -29.55 -32.12
CA ASP A 60 -24.26 -30.28 -31.99
C ASP A 60 -24.35 -31.79 -32.26
N GLU A 61 -25.56 -32.32 -32.35
CA GLU A 61 -25.84 -33.74 -32.57
C GLU A 61 -26.81 -33.97 -33.75
N PRO A 62 -26.79 -35.17 -34.36
CA PRO A 62 -27.86 -35.59 -35.26
C PRO A 62 -29.22 -35.45 -34.58
N ASN A 63 -30.18 -34.84 -35.26
CA ASN A 63 -31.42 -34.44 -34.60
C ASN A 63 -32.65 -34.47 -35.52
N GLY A 64 -33.84 -34.47 -34.90
CA GLY A 64 -35.14 -34.26 -35.55
C GLY A 64 -35.79 -32.93 -35.17
N LEU A 65 -35.01 -31.94 -34.74
CA LEU A 65 -35.52 -30.71 -34.14
C LEU A 65 -35.87 -29.68 -35.22
N PRO A 66 -37.04 -29.00 -35.13
CA PRO A 66 -37.40 -27.95 -36.07
C PRO A 66 -36.73 -26.61 -35.78
N VAL A 67 -36.10 -26.44 -34.61
CA VAL A 67 -35.51 -25.18 -34.12
C VAL A 67 -34.11 -25.45 -33.57
N CYS A 68 -33.16 -24.57 -33.88
CA CYS A 68 -31.79 -24.64 -33.36
C CYS A 68 -31.69 -24.05 -31.94
N LYS A 69 -30.73 -24.51 -31.15
CA LYS A 69 -30.46 -23.98 -29.80
C LYS A 69 -29.76 -22.63 -29.91
N PRO A 70 -30.07 -21.63 -29.07
CA PRO A 70 -29.29 -20.39 -29.03
C PRO A 70 -27.87 -20.68 -28.53
N CYS A 71 -26.88 -19.98 -29.09
CA CYS A 71 -25.51 -20.10 -28.60
C CYS A 71 -25.35 -19.46 -27.22
N THR A 72 -24.46 -20.01 -26.41
CA THR A 72 -24.01 -19.44 -25.15
C THR A 72 -23.35 -18.08 -25.40
N HIS A 73 -23.68 -17.10 -24.56
CA HIS A 73 -23.10 -15.77 -24.58
C HIS A 73 -22.03 -15.65 -23.48
N CYS A 74 -20.79 -15.39 -23.86
CA CYS A 74 -19.70 -15.15 -22.91
C CYS A 74 -19.71 -13.68 -22.50
N ASP A 75 -20.34 -13.37 -21.37
CA ASP A 75 -20.48 -12.00 -20.89
C ASP A 75 -19.20 -11.52 -20.17
N PRO A 76 -18.54 -10.45 -20.67
CA PRO A 76 -17.41 -9.85 -19.98
C PRO A 76 -17.74 -9.34 -18.58
N GLY A 77 -19.00 -8.98 -18.31
CA GLY A 77 -19.49 -8.58 -16.99
C GLY A 77 -19.45 -9.70 -15.94
N PHE A 78 -19.49 -10.96 -16.38
CA PHE A 78 -19.28 -12.14 -15.53
C PHE A 78 -17.84 -12.67 -15.60
N GLY A 79 -16.90 -11.87 -16.13
CA GLY A 79 -15.50 -12.26 -16.20
C GLY A 79 -15.23 -13.35 -17.24
N LEU A 80 -16.03 -13.44 -18.32
CA LEU A 80 -15.88 -14.44 -19.36
C LEU A 80 -15.49 -13.82 -20.71
N MET A 81 -14.77 -14.58 -21.53
CA MET A 81 -14.47 -14.28 -22.92
C MET A 81 -14.74 -15.50 -23.80
N VAL A 82 -14.84 -15.29 -25.12
CA VAL A 82 -15.04 -16.36 -26.10
C VAL A 82 -13.71 -17.08 -26.35
N LYS A 83 -13.63 -18.36 -26.00
CA LYS A 83 -12.53 -19.26 -26.35
C LYS A 83 -12.74 -19.87 -27.74
N HIS A 84 -13.94 -20.38 -27.98
CA HIS A 84 -14.36 -20.90 -29.28
C HIS A 84 -15.68 -20.24 -29.70
N PRO A 85 -15.74 -19.65 -30.91
CA PRO A 85 -16.94 -18.99 -31.37
C PRO A 85 -18.03 -20.00 -31.70
N CYS A 86 -19.29 -19.57 -31.63
CA CYS A 86 -20.41 -20.39 -32.07
C CYS A 86 -20.30 -20.75 -33.55
N ARG A 87 -20.66 -21.98 -33.88
CA ARG A 87 -20.81 -22.49 -35.25
C ARG A 87 -22.16 -23.17 -35.36
N PRO A 88 -22.71 -23.37 -36.57
CA PRO A 88 -23.96 -24.12 -36.71
C PRO A 88 -23.92 -25.48 -35.99
N SER A 89 -22.78 -26.17 -36.02
CA SER A 89 -22.61 -27.51 -35.43
C SER A 89 -22.01 -27.52 -34.02
N SER A 90 -21.80 -26.38 -33.36
CA SER A 90 -21.18 -26.35 -32.02
C SER A 90 -21.49 -25.05 -31.27
N ASP A 91 -21.75 -25.17 -29.97
CA ASP A 91 -21.93 -24.00 -29.10
C ASP A 91 -20.68 -23.10 -29.03
N THR A 92 -20.88 -21.87 -28.55
CA THR A 92 -19.79 -21.05 -28.03
C THR A 92 -19.19 -21.72 -26.79
N VAL A 93 -17.85 -21.75 -26.72
CA VAL A 93 -17.13 -22.13 -25.51
C VAL A 93 -16.54 -20.88 -24.88
N CYS A 94 -16.85 -20.66 -23.61
CA CYS A 94 -16.34 -19.52 -22.84
C CYS A 94 -15.12 -19.90 -22.00
N GLU A 95 -14.26 -18.94 -21.70
CA GLU A 95 -13.18 -19.05 -20.74
C GLU A 95 -13.07 -17.79 -19.87
N PRO A 96 -12.41 -17.86 -18.69
CA PRO A 96 -12.25 -16.68 -17.84
C PRO A 96 -11.42 -15.57 -18.50
N LEU A 97 -11.81 -14.33 -18.25
CA LEU A 97 -11.03 -13.13 -18.57
C LEU A 97 -9.72 -13.10 -17.78
N GLU A 98 -8.74 -12.34 -18.28
CA GLU A 98 -7.49 -12.12 -17.55
C GLU A 98 -7.78 -11.47 -16.18
N GLY A 99 -7.19 -12.02 -15.12
CA GLY A 99 -7.48 -11.61 -13.75
C GLY A 99 -8.73 -12.26 -13.15
N PHE A 100 -9.30 -13.26 -13.81
CA PHE A 100 -10.41 -14.08 -13.32
C PHE A 100 -10.03 -15.56 -13.32
N TYR A 101 -10.72 -16.35 -12.49
CA TYR A 101 -10.66 -17.80 -12.48
C TYR A 101 -12.06 -18.40 -12.59
N CYS A 102 -12.14 -19.61 -13.13
CA CYS A 102 -13.40 -20.32 -13.31
C CYS A 102 -13.93 -20.86 -11.97
N THR A 103 -15.20 -20.57 -11.68
CA THR A 103 -15.90 -21.13 -10.52
C THR A 103 -16.84 -22.28 -10.92
N GLU A 104 -17.33 -22.26 -12.16
CA GLU A 104 -18.18 -23.31 -12.72
C GLU A 104 -17.57 -23.91 -14.00
N PRO A 105 -16.65 -24.88 -13.87
CA PRO A 105 -16.00 -25.51 -15.02
C PRO A 105 -16.97 -26.39 -15.81
N THR A 106 -16.85 -26.37 -17.13
CA THR A 106 -17.48 -27.34 -18.04
C THR A 106 -16.41 -28.24 -18.66
N LYS A 107 -16.84 -29.20 -19.48
CA LYS A 107 -15.91 -30.12 -20.17
C LYS A 107 -14.80 -29.39 -20.93
N ASP A 108 -15.13 -28.30 -21.62
CA ASP A 108 -14.23 -27.61 -22.54
C ASP A 108 -14.04 -26.11 -22.23
N GLY A 109 -14.75 -25.57 -21.24
CA GLY A 109 -14.77 -24.14 -20.91
C GLY A 109 -15.26 -23.80 -19.50
N CYS A 110 -15.87 -22.63 -19.36
CA CYS A 110 -16.29 -22.07 -18.08
C CYS A 110 -17.67 -21.37 -18.19
N LYS A 111 -18.58 -21.66 -17.26
CA LYS A 111 -19.92 -21.02 -17.22
C LYS A 111 -19.98 -19.74 -16.39
N ALA A 112 -19.14 -19.64 -15.36
CA ALA A 112 -19.06 -18.50 -14.48
C ALA A 112 -17.63 -18.32 -13.98
N ALA A 113 -17.18 -17.06 -13.92
CA ALA A 113 -15.85 -16.72 -13.46
C ALA A 113 -15.91 -15.67 -12.34
N GLN A 114 -14.90 -15.70 -11.49
CA GLN A 114 -14.72 -14.75 -10.40
C GLN A 114 -13.35 -14.09 -10.51
N ARG A 115 -13.29 -12.81 -10.13
CA ARG A 115 -12.03 -12.05 -10.14
C ARG A 115 -11.05 -12.67 -9.14
N HIS A 116 -9.78 -12.74 -9.52
CA HIS A 116 -8.71 -13.15 -8.60
C HIS A 116 -8.69 -12.25 -7.36
N SER A 117 -8.52 -12.87 -6.19
CA SER A 117 -8.23 -12.19 -4.94
C SER A 117 -6.97 -11.35 -5.06
N ARG A 118 -7.01 -10.18 -4.42
CA ARG A 118 -5.86 -9.32 -4.20
C ARG A 118 -5.34 -9.61 -2.79
N CYS A 119 -4.02 -9.70 -2.65
CA CYS A 119 -3.44 -9.82 -1.32
C CYS A 119 -3.43 -8.44 -0.66
N GLU A 120 -3.70 -8.43 0.64
CA GLU A 120 -3.70 -7.21 1.44
C GLU A 120 -2.26 -6.85 1.85
N PRO A 121 -1.98 -5.59 2.19
CA PRO A 121 -0.73 -5.23 2.84
C PRO A 121 -0.49 -6.09 4.09
N GLY A 122 0.74 -6.60 4.27
CA GLY A 122 1.00 -7.65 5.26
C GLY A 122 1.00 -9.06 4.69
N GLN A 123 0.57 -9.24 3.44
CA GLN A 123 0.55 -10.53 2.75
C GLN A 123 1.37 -10.49 1.47
N TYR A 124 1.90 -11.64 1.09
CA TYR A 124 2.55 -11.85 -0.20
C TYR A 124 1.79 -12.89 -1.03
N ILE A 125 1.96 -12.81 -2.34
CA ILE A 125 1.39 -13.73 -3.32
C ILE A 125 2.20 -15.03 -3.29
N ARG A 126 1.71 -16.03 -2.55
CA ARG A 126 2.33 -17.37 -2.51
C ARG A 126 2.13 -18.12 -3.83
N GLN A 127 0.95 -17.99 -4.41
CA GLN A 127 0.61 -18.58 -5.70
C GLN A 127 -0.19 -17.56 -6.50
N LYS A 128 0.28 -17.25 -7.71
CA LYS A 128 -0.44 -16.39 -8.65
C LYS A 128 -1.70 -17.12 -9.15
N GLY A 129 -2.81 -16.39 -9.25
CA GLY A 129 -4.03 -16.90 -9.85
C GLY A 129 -3.83 -17.40 -11.29
N SER A 130 -4.63 -18.37 -11.69
CA SER A 130 -4.68 -18.96 -13.02
C SER A 130 -6.12 -18.97 -13.53
N PRO A 131 -6.40 -19.36 -14.79
CA PRO A 131 -7.78 -19.50 -15.26
C PRO A 131 -8.61 -20.51 -14.47
N SER A 132 -8.00 -21.44 -13.71
CA SER A 132 -8.73 -22.45 -12.94
C SER A 132 -8.63 -22.26 -11.42
N THR A 133 -7.75 -21.38 -10.94
CA THR A 133 -7.48 -21.23 -9.50
C THR A 133 -7.32 -19.78 -9.11
N ASP A 134 -7.79 -19.43 -7.92
CA ASP A 134 -7.60 -18.11 -7.35
C ASP A 134 -6.14 -17.84 -6.95
N THR A 135 -5.81 -16.57 -6.74
CA THR A 135 -4.58 -16.13 -6.08
C THR A 135 -4.58 -16.60 -4.64
N VAL A 136 -3.44 -17.15 -4.19
CA VAL A 136 -3.26 -17.57 -2.80
C VAL A 136 -2.30 -16.63 -2.10
N CYS A 137 -2.79 -15.97 -1.06
CA CYS A 137 -2.06 -15.02 -0.23
C CYS A 137 -1.55 -15.69 1.05
N THR A 138 -0.43 -15.22 1.58
CA THR A 138 0.12 -15.70 2.87
C THR A 138 0.70 -14.52 3.65
N ASN A 139 0.55 -14.53 4.97
CA ASN A 139 1.01 -13.44 5.82
C ASN A 139 2.55 -13.39 5.90
N CYS A 140 3.09 -12.17 5.96
CA CYS A 140 4.48 -11.93 6.32
C CYS A 140 4.71 -12.25 7.81
N THR A 141 5.93 -12.69 8.12
CA THR A 141 6.34 -13.06 9.48
C THR A 141 7.75 -12.55 9.75
N GLY A 142 8.12 -12.40 11.02
CA GLY A 142 9.40 -11.82 11.42
C GLY A 142 9.58 -10.39 10.91
N ASP A 143 10.82 -9.99 10.64
CA ASP A 143 11.18 -8.64 10.18
C ASP A 143 11.03 -8.49 8.66
N THR A 144 9.85 -8.86 8.15
CA THR A 144 9.53 -8.79 6.71
C THR A 144 8.21 -8.11 6.45
N TYR A 145 8.07 -7.51 5.26
CA TYR A 145 6.90 -6.78 4.84
C TYR A 145 6.51 -7.04 3.37
N SER A 146 5.26 -6.74 3.04
CA SER A 146 4.77 -6.63 1.67
C SER A 146 3.59 -5.67 1.59
N ASP A 147 3.47 -4.99 0.46
CA ASP A 147 2.34 -4.14 0.11
C ASP A 147 1.15 -4.91 -0.50
N GLY A 148 1.22 -6.25 -0.53
CA GLY A 148 0.23 -7.10 -1.18
C GLY A 148 0.54 -7.44 -2.64
N SER A 149 1.56 -6.81 -3.25
CA SER A 149 1.92 -7.02 -4.65
C SER A 149 3.10 -7.98 -4.85
N PHE A 150 3.86 -8.26 -3.79
CA PHE A 150 5.09 -9.05 -3.90
C PHE A 150 4.83 -10.55 -3.89
N THR A 151 5.68 -11.32 -4.57
CA THR A 151 5.65 -12.80 -4.57
C THR A 151 6.34 -13.42 -3.35
N SER A 152 6.99 -12.61 -2.54
CA SER A 152 7.59 -12.97 -1.24
C SER A 152 7.71 -11.71 -0.38
N CYS A 153 7.70 -11.87 0.94
CA CYS A 153 7.94 -10.74 1.84
C CYS A 153 9.40 -10.28 1.74
N GLN A 154 9.59 -8.97 1.72
CA GLN A 154 10.91 -8.36 1.70
C GLN A 154 11.38 -8.09 3.12
N PRO A 155 12.68 -8.25 3.44
CA PRO A 155 13.20 -7.91 4.76
C PRO A 155 13.11 -6.40 4.99
N HIS A 156 12.93 -6.00 6.25
CA HIS A 156 12.97 -4.59 6.64
C HIS A 156 14.36 -3.99 6.41
N THR A 157 14.38 -2.72 6.02
CA THR A 157 15.61 -1.93 5.92
C THR A 157 16.25 -1.77 7.30
N GLN A 158 17.48 -2.26 7.42
CA GLN A 158 18.27 -2.17 8.65
C GLN A 158 19.01 -0.83 8.71
N CYS A 159 18.41 0.18 9.33
CA CYS A 159 18.93 1.55 9.38
C CYS A 159 20.34 1.65 10.02
N ASP A 160 20.63 0.82 11.02
CA ASP A 160 21.93 0.81 11.71
C ASP A 160 23.08 0.45 10.76
N THR A 161 22.86 -0.54 9.89
CA THR A 161 23.81 -0.95 8.85
C THR A 161 24.08 0.18 7.85
N LEU A 162 23.09 1.05 7.63
CA LEU A 162 23.18 2.22 6.77
C LEU A 162 23.71 3.47 7.50
N LYS A 163 24.11 3.35 8.78
CA LYS A 163 24.52 4.47 9.64
C LYS A 163 23.47 5.59 9.67
N ARG A 164 22.20 5.22 9.67
CA ARG A 164 21.04 6.11 9.74
C ARG A 164 20.25 5.85 11.02
N LEU A 165 19.51 6.85 11.49
CA LEU A 165 18.62 6.69 12.63
C LEU A 165 17.30 6.10 12.15
N GLN A 166 16.80 5.04 12.79
CA GLN A 166 15.45 4.55 12.52
C GLN A 166 14.43 5.57 13.06
N ILE A 167 13.67 6.19 12.16
CA ILE A 167 12.60 7.13 12.51
C ILE A 167 11.35 6.35 12.89
N LYS A 168 11.02 5.33 12.09
CA LYS A 168 9.82 4.51 12.27
C LYS A 168 10.18 3.03 12.09
N PRO A 169 9.75 2.16 13.02
CA PRO A 169 9.94 0.73 12.87
C PRO A 169 9.11 0.18 11.71
N GLY A 170 9.66 -0.81 11.02
CA GLY A 170 8.95 -1.57 10.00
C GLY A 170 7.80 -2.38 10.60
N THR A 171 6.81 -2.68 9.77
CA THR A 171 5.67 -3.53 10.10
C THR A 171 5.49 -4.57 8.99
N HIS A 172 4.55 -5.51 9.11
CA HIS A 172 4.30 -6.45 8.02
C HIS A 172 3.77 -5.79 6.73
N TRP A 173 3.19 -4.58 6.81
CA TRP A 173 2.62 -3.85 5.67
C TRP A 173 3.48 -2.69 5.18
N SER A 174 4.59 -2.35 5.85
CA SER A 174 5.46 -1.26 5.45
C SER A 174 6.90 -1.45 5.92
N ASP A 175 7.85 -0.96 5.13
CA ASP A 175 9.27 -0.97 5.53
C ASP A 175 9.56 -0.03 6.71
N SER A 176 10.75 -0.18 7.30
CA SER A 176 11.35 0.77 8.23
C SER A 176 11.73 2.08 7.54
N GLU A 177 11.47 3.21 8.20
CA GLU A 177 11.85 4.53 7.69
C GLU A 177 13.14 5.00 8.38
N CYS A 178 14.17 5.32 7.58
CA CYS A 178 15.50 5.72 8.07
C CYS A 178 15.78 7.21 7.80
N GLY A 179 16.17 7.94 8.84
CA GLY A 179 16.54 9.35 8.84
C GLY A 179 18.05 9.62 8.88
N PRO A 180 18.47 10.86 8.60
CA PRO A 180 19.85 11.28 8.83
C PRO A 180 20.20 11.20 10.33
N GLN A 181 21.44 10.81 10.63
CA GLN A 181 21.97 10.89 11.99
C GLN A 181 22.01 12.36 12.40
N THR A 182 21.26 12.71 13.44
CA THR A 182 21.31 14.06 14.02
C THR A 182 22.59 14.17 14.86
N SER A 183 23.74 14.36 14.21
CA SER A 183 24.92 14.82 14.93
C SER A 183 24.63 16.25 15.40
N PRO A 184 24.80 16.60 16.70
CA PRO A 184 24.74 17.99 17.10
C PRO A 184 25.69 18.79 16.21
N PRO A 185 25.28 19.95 15.66
CA PRO A 185 26.13 20.72 14.78
C PRO A 185 27.45 20.95 15.52
N ILE A 186 28.57 20.65 14.86
CA ILE A 186 29.91 20.76 15.45
C ILE A 186 30.11 22.16 16.07
N GLY A 187 29.46 23.19 15.51
CA GLY A 187 29.41 24.54 16.07
C GLY A 187 28.82 24.62 17.49
N LEU A 188 27.78 23.86 17.85
CA LEU A 188 27.25 23.81 19.21
C LEU A 188 28.22 23.12 20.16
N ILE A 189 28.90 22.06 19.71
CA ILE A 189 29.93 21.37 20.52
C ILE A 189 31.11 22.31 20.79
N LEU A 190 31.58 23.03 19.78
CA LEU A 190 32.67 24.00 19.91
C LEU A 190 32.26 25.21 20.75
N LEU A 191 31.02 25.70 20.63
CA LEU A 191 30.49 26.79 21.47
C LEU A 191 30.42 26.38 22.95
N VAL A 192 30.02 25.14 23.25
CA VAL A 192 29.94 24.65 24.64
C VAL A 192 31.32 24.35 25.23
N LEU A 193 32.30 23.89 24.43
CA LEU A 193 33.65 23.57 24.92
C LEU A 193 34.59 24.78 24.95
N LEU A 194 34.58 25.63 23.90
CA LEU A 194 35.48 26.78 23.77
C LEU A 194 34.85 28.09 24.24
N GLY A 195 33.52 28.20 24.26
CA GLY A 195 32.81 29.39 24.73
C GLY A 195 33.07 29.73 26.20
N PRO A 196 33.01 28.78 27.15
CA PRO A 196 33.33 29.05 28.55
C PRO A 196 34.78 29.47 28.75
N LEU A 197 35.72 28.87 27.99
CA LEU A 197 37.14 29.21 28.04
C LEU A 197 37.38 30.64 27.52
N ALA A 198 36.78 31.00 26.39
CA ALA A 198 36.88 32.34 25.82
C ALA A 198 36.26 33.39 26.77
N LEU A 199 35.09 33.08 27.37
CA LEU A 199 34.45 33.94 28.36
C LEU A 199 35.33 34.10 29.61
N ALA A 200 35.93 33.03 30.11
CA ALA A 200 36.85 33.07 31.24
C ALA A 200 38.08 33.93 30.93
N VAL A 201 38.67 33.82 29.73
CA VAL A 201 39.78 34.69 29.31
C VAL A 201 39.35 36.15 29.27
N VAL A 202 38.17 36.46 28.72
CA VAL A 202 37.64 37.84 28.71
C VAL A 202 37.41 38.36 30.13
N ILE A 203 36.81 37.55 31.02
CA ILE A 203 36.61 37.90 32.43
C ILE A 203 37.95 38.16 33.12
N ILE A 204 38.95 37.30 32.92
CA ILE A 204 40.30 37.48 33.46
C ILE A 204 40.93 38.77 32.92
N ARG A 205 40.83 39.05 31.62
CA ARG A 205 41.36 40.29 31.01
C ARG A 205 40.68 41.53 31.58
N VAL A 206 39.36 41.52 31.75
CA VAL A 206 38.59 42.62 32.35
C VAL A 206 38.93 42.79 33.83
N TRP A 207 39.12 41.71 34.57
CA TRP A 207 39.55 41.76 35.97
C TRP A 207 40.94 42.38 36.12
N THR A 208 41.90 41.94 35.30
CA THR A 208 43.27 42.49 35.30
C THR A 208 43.32 43.95 34.82
N SER A 209 42.42 44.37 33.93
CA SER A 209 42.31 45.77 33.49
C SER A 209 41.66 46.68 34.55
N LEU A 210 40.72 46.15 35.35
CA LEU A 210 40.14 46.85 36.49
C LEU A 210 41.16 47.05 37.62
N GLU A 211 41.99 46.04 37.90
CA GLU A 211 43.08 46.14 38.88
C GLU A 211 44.14 47.16 38.44
N THR A 212 44.53 47.17 37.16
CA THR A 212 45.45 48.20 36.63
C THR A 212 44.83 49.60 36.61
N CYS A 213 43.52 49.73 36.33
CA CYS A 213 42.81 51.01 36.42
C CYS A 213 42.76 51.54 37.87
N CYS A 214 42.60 50.66 38.87
CA CYS A 214 42.71 51.04 40.28
C CYS A 214 44.12 51.52 40.64
N ILE A 215 45.16 50.86 40.13
CA ILE A 215 46.57 51.28 40.37
C ILE A 215 46.85 52.66 39.73
N GLN A 216 46.34 52.92 38.51
CA GLN A 216 46.54 54.22 37.83
C GLN A 216 45.70 55.36 38.43
N ALA A 217 44.49 55.08 38.93
CA ALA A 217 43.68 56.04 39.67
C ALA A 217 44.32 56.42 41.01
N CYS A 218 44.97 55.47 41.71
CA CYS A 218 45.79 55.77 42.89
C CYS A 218 47.00 56.67 42.55
N PHE A 219 47.66 56.46 41.41
CA PHE A 219 48.86 57.24 41.05
C PHE A 219 48.54 58.69 40.63
N LYS A 220 47.32 58.96 40.15
CA LYS A 220 46.93 60.31 39.68
C LYS A 220 46.38 61.23 40.79
N SER A 221 46.07 60.69 41.97
CA SER A 221 45.58 61.49 43.11
C SER A 221 46.69 62.01 44.04
N SER A 222 47.96 61.61 43.85
CA SER A 222 49.09 62.01 44.71
C SER A 222 49.94 63.18 44.17
N ASN A 223 49.54 63.86 43.08
CA ASN A 223 50.34 64.91 42.46
C ASN A 223 49.54 66.14 41.97
N ILE A 224 48.61 66.68 42.77
CA ILE A 224 48.22 68.10 42.67
C ILE A 224 47.91 68.64 44.07
N ILE A 225 48.93 69.17 44.77
CA ILE A 225 48.76 70.04 45.93
C ILE A 225 49.03 71.48 45.46
N PRO A 226 48.04 72.38 45.43
CA PRO A 226 48.29 73.81 45.49
C PRO A 226 48.24 74.26 46.96
N VAL A 227 49.39 74.69 47.47
CA VAL A 227 49.57 75.28 48.81
C VAL A 227 48.85 76.64 48.88
N PRO A 228 48.10 76.94 49.96
CA PRO A 228 47.43 78.22 50.12
C PRO A 228 48.39 79.28 50.68
N LYS A 229 48.37 80.51 50.14
CA LYS A 229 49.01 81.67 50.79
C LYS A 229 47.99 82.79 51.10
N LYS A 230 47.79 82.91 52.42
CA LYS A 230 47.16 83.95 53.26
C LYS A 230 47.02 85.36 52.67
N SER A 231 45.81 85.92 52.82
CA SER A 231 45.53 87.36 52.86
C SER A 231 45.77 87.94 54.26
N ARG A 232 46.18 89.22 54.33
CA ARG A 232 46.39 90.01 55.56
C ARG A 232 45.48 91.23 55.51
N ILE A 233 44.36 91.21 56.24
CA ILE A 233 43.58 92.40 56.61
C ILE A 233 43.21 92.27 58.10
N LYS A 234 43.43 93.37 58.83
CA LYS A 234 43.28 93.52 60.29
C LYS A 234 41.81 93.62 60.70
N GLY A 235 41.46 93.13 61.89
CA GLY A 235 40.25 93.59 62.62
C GLY A 235 39.56 92.46 63.41
N PRO A 236 39.20 92.65 64.69
CA PRO A 236 38.94 91.54 65.60
C PRO A 236 37.45 91.26 65.87
N ASN A 237 37.26 90.07 66.45
CA ASN A 237 36.20 89.64 67.38
C ASN A 237 35.03 88.76 66.87
N TYR A 238 35.09 87.51 67.35
CA TYR A 238 34.06 86.70 68.02
C TYR A 238 33.09 85.77 67.23
N TYR A 239 33.39 84.44 67.32
CA TYR A 239 32.58 83.22 67.63
C TYR A 239 31.08 83.11 67.23
N ARG A 240 30.44 81.95 66.88
CA ARG A 240 30.72 80.49 66.72
C ARG A 240 29.44 79.80 66.14
N SER A 241 29.57 78.57 65.59
CA SER A 241 28.59 77.43 65.52
C SER A 241 28.14 77.03 64.08
N SER A 242 28.62 75.89 63.52
CA SER A 242 28.04 74.51 63.43
C SER A 242 27.22 74.32 62.12
N ASP A 243 27.33 73.28 61.26
CA ASP A 243 27.33 71.82 61.46
C ASP A 243 27.90 70.99 60.26
N ARG A 244 28.35 69.78 60.62
CA ARG A 244 28.62 68.45 59.96
C ARG A 244 28.52 68.14 58.45
N HIS A 245 29.51 67.36 57.97
CA HIS A 245 29.50 66.00 57.31
C HIS A 245 30.75 65.85 56.40
N LEU A 246 31.44 64.72 56.19
CA LEU A 246 31.53 63.37 56.75
C LEU A 246 32.85 62.79 56.18
N SER A 247 33.55 61.98 56.96
CA SER A 247 34.86 61.40 56.65
C SER A 247 34.81 60.18 55.72
N ALA A 248 35.97 59.93 55.11
CA ALA A 248 36.37 58.83 54.22
C ALA A 248 36.01 57.40 54.68
N LEU A 249 35.87 56.49 53.70
CA LEU A 249 36.28 55.08 53.80
C LEU A 249 36.47 54.46 52.40
N CYS A 250 37.66 53.91 52.18
CA CYS A 250 38.01 53.06 51.05
C CYS A 250 37.19 51.76 51.08
N CYS A 251 36.77 51.24 49.92
CA CYS A 251 36.00 50.00 49.85
C CYS A 251 36.86 48.73 50.00
N PRO A 252 36.26 47.63 50.51
CA PRO A 252 36.93 46.46 51.05
C PRO A 252 37.05 45.29 50.07
N THR A 253 37.99 44.39 50.36
CA THR A 253 38.08 43.02 49.85
C THR A 253 36.84 42.20 50.24
N SER A 254 36.20 41.54 49.28
CA SER A 254 35.29 40.42 49.56
C SER A 254 35.67 39.20 48.71
N ARG A 255 36.13 38.15 49.41
CA ARG A 255 36.27 36.78 48.88
C ARG A 255 34.89 36.12 48.81
N PRO A 256 34.64 35.21 47.85
CA PRO A 256 33.70 34.12 48.04
C PRO A 256 34.44 32.81 48.36
N SER A 257 33.96 32.12 49.41
CA SER A 257 34.33 30.75 49.77
C SER A 257 33.89 29.73 48.71
N LEU A 258 34.72 28.69 48.54
CA LEU A 258 34.27 27.39 48.05
C LEU A 258 33.24 26.78 49.01
N THR A 259 32.15 26.24 48.45
CA THR A 259 31.36 25.16 49.08
C THR A 259 30.98 24.15 48.01
N LEU A 260 31.39 22.90 48.24
CA LEU A 260 30.92 21.70 47.55
C LEU A 260 29.40 21.54 47.70
N PHE A 261 28.72 21.17 46.62
CA PHE A 261 27.84 20.00 46.48
C PHE A 261 27.60 19.73 44.99
#